data_AF-A8RN92-F1
#
_entry.id   AF-A8RN92-F1
#
_cell.length_a   1.000
_cell.length_b   1.000
_cell.length_c   1.000
_cell.angle_alpha   90.00
_cell.angle_beta   90.00
_cell.angle_gamma   90.00
#
_symmetry.space_group_name_H-M   'P 1'
#
loop_
_entity.id
_entity.type
_entity.pdbx_description
1 polymer ?
#
loop_
_entity_poly.entity_id
_entity_poly.type
_entity_poly.pdbx_seq_one_letter_code
_entity_poly.pdbx_strand_id
1 'polypeptide(L)'
;MFRSMGTMDHHFAFMGMAHITENYPLYYDAVNEKGLCIAGLNFVGNAHYREKEKGKDNIAQWEFIPWIMGQCATVNDARELLGRINFLAEPFSPHFPMAQLHWIISDKNSSITVESVKDGIFVYDNPVGVLTNNPPFPFQMFNLNNYMRLSIDTPKNCFSEQIRLNAYSRGMGAIGLPGDLSSMSRFVRVAFTKMNSLSENDEKSSVSQFFHILGSVEQQRGCCRLADGKYEISIYTSCCNADRGIYYYKTYDNYSIVGVDMNREDLNGEALISYKLMTDKALEIQN
;
A
#
# COMPACT_ATOMS: atom_id res chain seq x y z
N MET A 1 -20.15 -11.74 4.13
CA MET A 1 -21.28 -11.56 3.19
C MET A 1 -20.90 -10.53 2.15
N PHE A 2 -21.23 -10.81 0.89
CA PHE A 2 -21.06 -9.96 -0.28
C PHE A 2 -22.43 -9.68 -0.87
N ARG A 3 -22.71 -8.43 -1.25
CA ARG A 3 -24.05 -8.00 -1.69
C ARG A 3 -24.57 -8.77 -2.90
N SER A 4 -23.67 -9.04 -3.85
CA SER A 4 -24.04 -9.73 -5.09
C SER A 4 -23.55 -11.17 -5.17
N MET A 5 -22.64 -11.59 -4.28
CA MET A 5 -22.04 -12.94 -4.28
C MET A 5 -22.50 -13.83 -3.12
N GLY A 6 -23.31 -13.33 -2.19
CA GLY A 6 -23.80 -14.10 -1.05
C GLY A 6 -22.77 -14.23 0.08
N THR A 7 -22.90 -15.26 0.91
CA THR A 7 -21.98 -15.49 2.04
C THR A 7 -20.85 -16.42 1.62
N MET A 8 -19.63 -16.10 2.07
CA MET A 8 -18.48 -16.99 1.99
C MET A 8 -18.38 -17.69 3.35
N ASP A 9 -18.91 -18.91 3.41
CA ASP A 9 -19.06 -19.66 4.67
C ASP A 9 -17.72 -20.15 5.24
N HIS A 10 -16.72 -20.33 4.37
CA HIS A 10 -15.35 -20.65 4.74
C HIS A 10 -14.41 -19.71 4.01
N HIS A 11 -13.50 -19.10 4.78
CA HIS A 11 -12.49 -18.19 4.26
C HIS A 11 -11.21 -18.30 5.09
N PHE A 12 -10.08 -17.91 4.50
CA PHE A 12 -8.84 -17.73 5.25
C PHE A 12 -9.02 -16.66 6.33
N ALA A 13 -8.34 -16.83 7.45
CA ALA A 13 -8.19 -15.75 8.43
C ALA A 13 -7.31 -14.64 7.84
N PHE A 14 -7.66 -13.40 8.12
CA PHE A 14 -6.89 -12.24 7.71
C PHE A 14 -7.09 -11.07 8.68
N MET A 15 -6.13 -10.16 8.68
CA MET A 15 -6.15 -8.97 9.53
C MET A 15 -5.60 -7.78 8.78
N GLY A 16 -5.91 -6.59 9.28
CA GLY A 16 -5.55 -5.36 8.62
C GLY A 16 -6.10 -4.14 9.33
N MET A 17 -5.76 -2.96 8.81
CA MET A 17 -6.34 -1.70 9.29
C MET A 17 -7.71 -1.49 8.67
N ALA A 18 -8.72 -1.17 9.48
CA ALA A 18 -10.08 -0.96 9.00
C ALA A 18 -10.82 0.13 9.78
N HIS A 19 -11.79 0.76 9.12
CA HIS A 19 -12.87 1.45 9.80
C HIS A 19 -14.04 0.49 10.02
N ILE A 20 -14.37 0.20 11.28
CA ILE A 20 -15.48 -0.71 11.61
C ILE A 20 -16.75 0.11 11.78
N THR A 21 -17.76 -0.18 10.96
CA THR A 21 -19.10 0.42 11.03
C THR A 21 -20.14 -0.64 10.70
N GLU A 22 -21.31 -0.60 11.37
CA GLU A 22 -22.38 -1.59 11.16
C GLU A 22 -21.90 -3.06 11.28
N ASN A 23 -20.96 -3.33 12.20
CA ASN A 23 -20.26 -4.62 12.37
C ASN A 23 -19.52 -5.13 11.12
N TYR A 24 -19.21 -4.26 10.16
CA TYR A 24 -18.43 -4.58 8.97
C TYR A 24 -17.08 -3.85 8.98
N PRO A 25 -15.95 -4.56 8.84
CA PRO A 25 -14.63 -3.94 8.75
C PRO A 25 -14.37 -3.45 7.31
N LEU A 26 -14.39 -2.12 7.12
CA LEU A 26 -13.97 -1.48 5.86
C LEU A 26 -12.44 -1.35 5.85
N TYR A 27 -11.76 -2.36 5.31
CA TYR A 27 -10.30 -2.44 5.28
C TYR A 27 -9.66 -1.42 4.34
N TYR A 28 -8.50 -0.89 4.76
CA TYR A 28 -7.59 -0.11 3.93
C TYR A 28 -6.49 -1.00 3.33
N ASP A 29 -5.94 -1.90 4.14
CA ASP A 29 -4.91 -2.85 3.79
C ASP A 29 -4.99 -4.08 4.72
N ALA A 30 -4.54 -5.24 4.24
CA ALA A 30 -4.65 -6.51 4.97
C ALA A 30 -3.58 -7.54 4.56
N VAL A 31 -3.37 -8.53 5.44
CA VAL A 31 -2.56 -9.74 5.26
C VAL A 31 -3.36 -10.97 5.72
N ASN A 32 -3.29 -12.09 4.99
CA ASN A 32 -3.97 -13.34 5.37
C ASN A 32 -2.98 -14.39 5.87
N GLU A 33 -3.52 -15.43 6.50
CA GLU A 33 -2.77 -16.57 7.03
C GLU A 33 -1.98 -17.37 5.97
N LYS A 34 -2.20 -17.09 4.67
CA LYS A 34 -1.48 -17.72 3.56
C LYS A 34 -0.33 -16.89 3.02
N GLY A 35 -0.12 -15.69 3.58
CA GLY A 35 0.97 -14.80 3.20
C GLY A 35 0.68 -13.90 1.99
N LEU A 36 -0.60 -13.72 1.65
CA LEU A 36 -1.03 -12.72 0.67
C LEU A 36 -1.29 -11.39 1.36
N CYS A 37 -0.84 -10.29 0.76
CA CYS A 37 -1.05 -8.92 1.21
C CYS A 37 -1.81 -8.12 0.14
N ILE A 38 -2.67 -7.19 0.57
CA ILE A 38 -3.36 -6.23 -0.29
C ILE A 38 -3.45 -4.87 0.37
N ALA A 39 -3.38 -3.79 -0.41
CA ALA A 39 -3.69 -2.43 0.03
C ALA A 39 -4.45 -1.65 -1.03
N GLY A 40 -5.48 -0.91 -0.61
CA GLY A 40 -6.23 0.04 -1.45
C GLY A 40 -5.72 1.46 -1.26
N LEU A 41 -5.36 2.13 -2.36
CA LEU A 41 -4.81 3.48 -2.36
C LEU A 41 -5.67 4.42 -3.21
N ASN A 42 -5.69 5.69 -2.84
CA ASN A 42 -6.52 6.70 -3.47
C ASN A 42 -6.18 6.91 -4.96
N PHE A 43 -7.18 6.92 -5.83
CA PHE A 43 -7.07 6.96 -7.30
C PHE A 43 -8.15 7.86 -7.94
N VAL A 44 -8.35 9.03 -7.33
CA VAL A 44 -9.43 9.98 -7.66
C VAL A 44 -9.35 10.45 -9.11
N GLY A 45 -10.49 10.42 -9.80
CA GLY A 45 -10.64 10.88 -11.18
C GLY A 45 -10.27 9.83 -12.23
N ASN A 46 -9.57 8.76 -11.85
CA ASN A 46 -9.24 7.65 -12.76
C ASN A 46 -10.08 6.40 -12.47
N ALA A 47 -10.39 6.14 -11.19
CA ALA A 47 -11.21 5.00 -10.81
C ALA A 47 -12.60 5.05 -11.46
N HIS A 48 -13.02 3.94 -12.04
CA HIS A 48 -14.32 3.79 -12.67
C HIS A 48 -14.94 2.46 -12.27
N TYR A 49 -16.16 2.51 -11.74
CA TYR A 49 -16.93 1.35 -11.34
C TYR A 49 -18.21 1.29 -12.16
N ARG A 50 -18.76 0.09 -12.33
CA ARG A 50 -19.80 -0.22 -13.33
C ARG A 50 -21.07 -0.74 -12.67
N GLU A 51 -22.12 -0.81 -13.46
CA GLU A 51 -23.34 -1.53 -13.10
C GLU A 51 -23.09 -3.04 -13.08
N LYS A 52 -24.03 -3.80 -12.50
CA LYS A 52 -23.97 -5.27 -12.45
C LYS A 52 -23.89 -5.86 -13.86
N GLU A 53 -22.98 -6.83 -14.04
CA GLU A 53 -22.78 -7.56 -15.29
C GLU A 53 -23.05 -9.05 -15.09
N LYS A 54 -23.90 -9.63 -15.94
CA LYS A 54 -24.26 -11.05 -15.86
C LYS A 54 -23.04 -11.92 -16.20
N GLY A 55 -22.77 -12.94 -15.39
CA GLY A 55 -21.65 -13.88 -15.60
C GLY A 55 -20.30 -13.36 -15.09
N LYS A 56 -20.27 -12.22 -14.42
CA LYS A 56 -19.12 -11.67 -13.70
C LYS A 56 -19.28 -11.84 -12.19
N ASP A 57 -18.15 -11.87 -11.50
CA ASP A 57 -18.08 -11.75 -10.05
C ASP A 57 -18.23 -10.26 -9.69
N ASN A 58 -19.44 -9.86 -9.31
CA ASN A 58 -19.81 -8.46 -9.10
C ASN A 58 -19.49 -8.05 -7.66
N ILE A 59 -18.43 -7.27 -7.47
CA ILE A 59 -17.86 -6.95 -6.16
C ILE A 59 -17.82 -5.43 -5.99
N ALA A 60 -18.38 -4.90 -4.90
CA ALA A 60 -18.23 -3.49 -4.58
C ALA A 60 -16.78 -3.20 -4.13
N GLN A 61 -16.28 -1.98 -4.36
CA GLN A 61 -14.88 -1.64 -4.05
C GLN A 61 -14.49 -1.88 -2.57
N TRP A 62 -15.43 -1.70 -1.64
CA TRP A 62 -15.23 -1.92 -0.20
C TRP A 62 -15.29 -3.41 0.22
N GLU A 63 -15.81 -4.27 -0.65
CA GLU A 63 -15.84 -5.74 -0.47
C GLU A 63 -14.58 -6.41 -1.02
N PHE A 64 -13.80 -5.69 -1.85
CA PHE A 64 -12.73 -6.28 -2.65
C PHE A 64 -11.60 -6.86 -1.80
N ILE A 65 -11.19 -6.17 -0.73
CA ILE A 65 -10.16 -6.70 0.18
C ILE A 65 -10.63 -8.01 0.82
N PRO A 66 -11.78 -8.08 1.54
CA PRO A 66 -12.30 -9.34 2.07
C PRO A 66 -12.46 -10.43 1.01
N TRP A 67 -12.88 -10.07 -0.21
CA TRP A 67 -13.04 -11.01 -1.30
C TRP A 67 -11.72 -11.66 -1.72
N ILE A 68 -10.65 -10.89 -1.92
CA ILE A 68 -9.32 -11.44 -2.22
C ILE A 68 -8.78 -12.21 -1.02
N MET A 69 -8.78 -11.60 0.16
CA MET A 69 -8.11 -12.14 1.35
C MET A 69 -8.72 -13.44 1.84
N GLY A 70 -10.03 -13.61 1.68
CA GLY A 70 -10.74 -14.80 2.13
C GLY A 70 -10.50 -16.06 1.30
N GLN A 71 -10.02 -15.95 0.06
CA GLN A 71 -9.98 -17.09 -0.87
C GLN A 71 -8.71 -17.23 -1.71
N CYS A 72 -7.80 -16.26 -1.70
CA CYS A 72 -6.55 -16.32 -2.45
C CYS A 72 -5.37 -16.55 -1.51
N ALA A 73 -4.55 -17.57 -1.80
CA ALA A 73 -3.30 -17.83 -1.08
C ALA A 73 -2.10 -17.16 -1.77
N THR A 74 -2.17 -16.96 -3.08
CA THR A 74 -1.09 -16.39 -3.90
C THR A 74 -1.58 -15.26 -4.80
N VAL A 75 -0.64 -14.50 -5.35
CA VAL A 75 -0.95 -13.49 -6.37
C VAL A 75 -1.51 -14.15 -7.64
N ASN A 76 -1.14 -15.40 -7.93
CA ASN A 76 -1.70 -16.14 -9.07
C ASN A 76 -3.18 -16.49 -8.85
N ASP A 77 -3.56 -16.93 -7.66
CA ASP A 77 -4.97 -17.15 -7.32
C ASP A 77 -5.77 -15.85 -7.50
N ALA A 78 -5.20 -14.72 -7.05
CA ALA A 78 -5.80 -13.41 -7.23
C ALA A 78 -5.93 -13.04 -8.72
N ARG A 79 -4.92 -13.30 -9.56
CA ARG A 79 -5.00 -13.05 -11.02
C ARG A 79 -6.12 -13.84 -11.68
N GLU A 80 -6.25 -15.12 -11.37
CA GLU A 80 -7.31 -15.97 -11.93
C GLU A 80 -8.69 -15.44 -11.55
N LEU A 81 -8.85 -15.08 -10.28
CA LEU A 81 -10.09 -14.56 -9.73
C LEU A 81 -10.44 -13.17 -10.33
N LEU A 82 -9.45 -12.30 -10.51
CA LEU A 82 -9.60 -10.99 -11.16
C LEU A 82 -10.01 -11.08 -12.63
N GLY A 83 -9.75 -12.20 -13.33
CA GLY A 83 -10.21 -12.40 -14.71
C GLY A 83 -11.75 -12.38 -14.86
N ARG A 84 -12.47 -12.61 -13.76
CA ARG A 84 -13.94 -12.67 -13.72
C ARG A 84 -14.59 -11.47 -13.03
N ILE A 85 -13.81 -10.56 -12.46
CA ILE A 85 -14.35 -9.49 -11.62
C ILE A 85 -15.07 -8.41 -12.44
N ASN A 86 -16.09 -7.82 -11.83
CA ASN A 86 -16.66 -6.53 -12.19
C ASN A 86 -16.78 -5.67 -10.93
N PHE A 87 -16.16 -4.49 -10.92
CA PHE A 87 -16.25 -3.57 -9.78
C PHE A 87 -17.55 -2.79 -9.83
N LEU A 88 -18.39 -2.93 -8.80
CA LEU A 88 -19.69 -2.27 -8.73
C LEU A 88 -19.60 -0.82 -8.26
N ALA A 89 -20.36 0.05 -8.93
CA ALA A 89 -20.63 1.42 -8.52
C ALA A 89 -21.63 1.47 -7.34
N GLU A 90 -21.33 0.73 -6.27
CA GLU A 90 -22.22 0.56 -5.13
C GLU A 90 -21.58 1.04 -3.80
N PRO A 91 -22.09 2.12 -3.17
CA PRO A 91 -21.56 2.61 -1.91
C PRO A 91 -21.87 1.65 -0.75
N PHE A 92 -21.03 1.67 0.29
CA PHE A 92 -21.28 0.89 1.51
C PHE A 92 -22.58 1.32 2.19
N SER A 93 -22.88 2.61 2.25
CA SER A 93 -24.21 3.09 2.63
C SER A 93 -24.39 4.52 2.10
N PRO A 94 -25.61 5.10 2.16
CA PRO A 94 -25.82 6.49 1.72
C PRO A 94 -24.91 7.51 2.42
N HIS A 95 -24.38 7.20 3.61
CA HIS A 95 -23.49 8.07 4.37
C HIS A 95 -22.00 7.86 4.04
N PHE A 96 -21.65 6.76 3.36
CA PHE A 96 -20.28 6.41 2.99
C PHE A 96 -20.13 6.45 1.47
N PRO A 97 -19.66 7.58 0.89
CA PRO A 97 -19.46 7.68 -0.54
C PRO A 97 -18.42 6.67 -1.02
N MET A 98 -18.51 6.29 -2.30
CA MET A 98 -17.55 5.37 -2.88
C MET A 98 -16.15 5.98 -2.92
N ALA A 99 -15.20 5.32 -2.27
CA ALA A 99 -13.80 5.64 -2.43
C ALA A 99 -13.35 5.30 -3.85
N GLN A 100 -12.56 6.18 -4.45
CA GLN A 100 -11.95 5.96 -5.76
C GLN A 100 -10.57 5.38 -5.51
N LEU A 101 -10.39 4.08 -5.77
CA LEU A 101 -9.20 3.32 -5.38
C LEU A 101 -8.57 2.58 -6.55
N HIS A 102 -7.29 2.28 -6.38
CA HIS A 102 -6.59 1.18 -7.05
C HIS A 102 -5.86 0.35 -6.00
N TRP A 103 -5.43 -0.85 -6.37
CA TRP A 103 -4.90 -1.81 -5.38
C TRP A 103 -3.54 -2.35 -5.78
N ILE A 104 -2.70 -2.59 -4.77
CA ILE A 104 -1.51 -3.43 -4.90
C ILE A 104 -1.76 -4.73 -4.15
N ILE A 105 -1.44 -5.86 -4.77
CA ILE A 105 -1.52 -7.20 -4.17
C ILE A 105 -0.14 -7.83 -4.27
N SER A 106 0.36 -8.42 -3.19
CA SER A 106 1.70 -9.03 -3.14
C SER A 106 1.72 -10.33 -2.34
N ASP A 107 2.51 -11.29 -2.80
CA ASP A 107 2.93 -12.46 -2.04
C ASP A 107 4.47 -12.47 -1.96
N LYS A 108 5.05 -13.56 -1.44
CA LYS A 108 6.51 -13.72 -1.32
C LYS A 108 7.26 -13.71 -2.66
N ASN A 109 6.59 -13.93 -3.79
CA ASN A 109 7.22 -14.09 -5.10
C ASN A 109 7.02 -12.87 -6.01
N SER A 110 5.88 -12.19 -5.91
CA SER A 110 5.50 -11.16 -6.88
C SER A 110 4.53 -10.13 -6.32
N SER A 111 4.40 -9.03 -7.06
CA SER A 111 3.39 -8.00 -6.83
C SER A 111 2.62 -7.71 -8.13
N ILE A 112 1.34 -7.38 -8.00
CA ILE A 112 0.50 -6.84 -9.07
C ILE A 112 -0.17 -5.54 -8.65
N THR A 113 -0.50 -4.72 -9.64
CA THR A 113 -1.37 -3.55 -9.49
C THR A 113 -2.68 -3.78 -10.22
N VAL A 114 -3.81 -3.50 -9.56
CA VAL A 114 -5.17 -3.63 -10.10
C VAL A 114 -5.81 -2.26 -10.22
N GLU A 115 -6.21 -1.88 -11.43
CA GLU A 115 -6.84 -0.59 -11.72
C GLU A 115 -8.14 -0.79 -12.51
N SER A 116 -9.25 -0.32 -11.96
CA SER A 116 -10.52 -0.22 -12.68
C SER A 116 -10.68 1.19 -13.23
N VAL A 117 -10.56 1.35 -14.55
CA VAL A 117 -10.67 2.65 -15.24
C VAL A 117 -11.78 2.59 -16.31
N LYS A 118 -12.06 3.73 -16.95
CA LYS A 118 -13.13 3.83 -17.95
C LYS A 118 -13.02 2.79 -19.07
N ASP A 119 -11.79 2.48 -19.49
CA ASP A 119 -11.52 1.53 -20.58
C ASP A 119 -11.58 0.06 -20.16
N GLY A 120 -11.55 -0.25 -18.86
CA GLY A 120 -11.58 -1.63 -18.38
C GLY A 120 -10.95 -1.81 -17.01
N ILE A 121 -10.84 -3.08 -16.61
CA ILE A 121 -10.12 -3.50 -15.42
C ILE A 121 -8.78 -4.07 -15.89
N PHE A 122 -7.69 -3.52 -15.37
CA PHE A 122 -6.33 -3.89 -15.74
C PHE A 122 -5.61 -4.47 -14.54
N VAL A 123 -4.87 -5.55 -14.79
CA VAL A 123 -3.99 -6.20 -13.82
C VAL A 123 -2.58 -6.16 -14.39
N TYR A 124 -1.70 -5.40 -13.75
CA TYR A 124 -0.33 -5.20 -14.20
C TYR A 124 0.64 -5.95 -13.30
N ASP A 125 1.67 -6.56 -13.89
CA ASP A 125 2.84 -6.98 -13.13
C ASP A 125 3.54 -5.75 -12.55
N ASN A 126 3.89 -5.81 -11.28
CA ASN A 126 4.53 -4.71 -10.57
C ASN A 126 5.96 -5.12 -10.14
N PRO A 127 6.95 -5.03 -11.05
CA PRO A 127 8.31 -5.52 -10.77
C PRO A 127 9.05 -4.68 -9.73
N VAL A 128 8.60 -3.45 -9.46
CA VAL A 128 9.16 -2.60 -8.40
C VAL A 128 8.46 -2.80 -7.06
N GLY A 129 7.30 -3.47 -7.03
CA GLY A 129 6.47 -3.70 -5.85
C GLY A 129 6.20 -2.42 -5.05
N VAL A 130 5.76 -1.37 -5.75
CA VAL A 130 5.43 -0.03 -5.22
C VAL A 130 4.15 0.45 -5.89
N LEU A 131 3.29 1.15 -5.15
CA LEU A 131 2.13 1.86 -5.68
C LEU A 131 1.92 3.15 -4.89
N THR A 132 1.42 4.19 -5.54
CA THR A 132 1.08 5.46 -4.88
C THR A 132 -0.36 5.89 -5.16
N ASN A 133 -0.60 6.93 -5.94
CA ASN A 133 -1.94 7.42 -6.27
C ASN A 133 -2.03 7.61 -7.80
N ASN A 134 -2.57 8.73 -8.28
CA ASN A 134 -2.55 9.05 -9.72
C ASN A 134 -1.15 9.38 -10.23
N PRO A 135 -0.88 9.26 -11.53
CA PRO A 135 -1.69 8.72 -12.64
C PRO A 135 -1.75 7.17 -12.64
N PRO A 136 -2.44 6.54 -13.63
CA PRO A 136 -2.43 5.08 -13.79
C PRO A 136 -1.02 4.47 -13.82
N PHE A 137 -0.90 3.24 -13.31
CA PHE A 137 0.37 2.56 -13.05
C PHE A 137 1.36 2.52 -14.23
N PRO A 138 0.94 2.33 -15.51
CA PRO A 138 1.87 2.36 -16.64
C PRO A 138 2.63 3.69 -16.78
N PHE A 139 2.00 4.82 -16.45
CA PHE A 139 2.67 6.12 -16.47
C PHE A 139 3.70 6.24 -15.35
N GLN A 140 3.41 5.69 -14.17
CA GLN A 140 4.34 5.67 -13.04
C GLN A 140 5.59 4.86 -13.38
N MET A 141 5.39 3.66 -13.93
CA MET A 141 6.47 2.81 -14.41
C MET A 141 7.28 3.45 -15.53
N PHE A 142 6.62 4.04 -16.53
CA PHE A 142 7.31 4.71 -17.64
C PHE A 142 8.17 5.89 -17.16
N ASN A 143 7.72 6.62 -16.14
CA ASN A 143 8.48 7.75 -15.59
C ASN A 143 9.80 7.33 -14.95
N LEU A 144 9.95 6.10 -14.47
CA LEU A 144 11.22 5.61 -13.90
C LEU A 144 12.37 5.68 -14.92
N ASN A 145 12.08 5.64 -16.23
CA ASN A 145 13.10 5.79 -17.28
C ASN A 145 13.87 7.11 -17.16
N ASN A 146 13.21 8.19 -16.70
CA ASN A 146 13.85 9.50 -16.50
C ASN A 146 14.90 9.49 -15.38
N TYR A 147 14.87 8.49 -14.51
CA TYR A 147 15.70 8.38 -13.31
C TYR A 147 16.74 7.27 -13.39
N MET A 148 16.92 6.65 -14.56
CA MET A 148 17.86 5.53 -14.75
C MET A 148 19.32 5.85 -14.44
N ARG A 149 19.67 7.15 -14.33
CA ARG A 149 21.03 7.62 -13.99
C ARG A 149 21.24 7.88 -12.50
N LEU A 150 20.18 7.81 -11.68
CA LEU A 150 20.35 7.90 -10.23
C LEU A 150 21.22 6.74 -9.74
N SER A 151 22.09 7.02 -8.78
CA SER A 151 23.00 6.03 -8.22
C SER A 151 23.21 6.26 -6.73
N ILE A 152 23.48 5.17 -6.01
CA ILE A 152 23.96 5.21 -4.62
C ILE A 152 25.43 5.59 -4.50
N ASP A 153 26.18 5.49 -5.60
CA ASP A 153 27.61 5.76 -5.63
C ASP A 153 27.92 7.26 -5.83
N THR A 154 29.16 7.64 -5.53
CA THR A 154 29.65 8.98 -5.83
C THR A 154 29.73 9.17 -7.35
N PRO A 155 29.19 10.26 -7.92
CA PRO A 155 29.17 10.46 -9.36
C PRO A 155 30.57 10.71 -9.91
N LYS A 156 30.80 10.27 -11.14
CA LYS A 156 31.97 10.66 -11.94
C LYS A 156 31.70 12.01 -12.62
N ASN A 157 32.74 12.80 -12.85
CA ASN A 157 32.62 14.02 -13.64
C ASN A 157 32.39 13.68 -15.12
N CYS A 158 31.14 13.68 -15.55
CA CYS A 158 30.74 13.48 -16.94
C CYS A 158 30.36 14.80 -17.64
N PHE A 159 30.59 15.96 -17.01
CA PHE A 159 30.23 17.26 -17.58
C PHE A 159 31.22 17.68 -18.67
N SER A 160 32.52 17.67 -18.34
CA SER A 160 33.60 17.97 -19.27
C SER A 160 34.94 17.57 -18.65
N GLU A 161 35.86 17.04 -19.45
CA GLU A 161 37.24 16.75 -19.04
C GLU A 161 38.08 18.03 -18.88
N GLN A 162 37.63 19.16 -19.42
CA GLN A 162 38.36 20.43 -19.38
C GLN A 162 38.28 21.14 -18.02
N ILE A 163 37.29 20.77 -17.19
CA ILE A 163 37.10 21.35 -15.85
C ILE A 163 37.06 20.25 -14.80
N ARG A 164 37.79 20.44 -13.71
CA ARG A 164 37.81 19.50 -12.59
C ARG A 164 36.65 19.81 -11.64
N LEU A 165 35.56 19.07 -11.76
CA LEU A 165 34.46 19.08 -10.79
C LEU A 165 34.68 17.98 -9.74
N ASN A 166 34.67 18.36 -8.46
CA ASN A 166 34.82 17.43 -7.34
C ASN A 166 33.45 17.15 -6.70
N ALA A 167 33.18 15.91 -6.33
CA ALA A 167 32.02 15.57 -5.50
C ALA A 167 32.27 16.12 -4.08
N TYR A 168 31.54 17.18 -3.71
CA TYR A 168 31.72 17.90 -2.45
C TYR A 168 30.93 17.31 -1.29
N SER A 169 30.01 16.37 -1.56
CA SER A 169 29.16 15.73 -0.56
C SER A 169 28.97 14.25 -0.86
N ARG A 170 28.62 13.48 0.17
CA ARG A 170 28.08 12.12 0.00
C ARG A 170 26.64 12.20 -0.51
N GLY A 171 26.17 11.15 -1.18
CA GLY A 171 24.81 11.07 -1.72
C GLY A 171 24.58 11.86 -3.01
N MET A 172 25.62 12.44 -3.61
CA MET A 172 25.50 13.21 -4.86
C MET A 172 25.09 12.35 -6.08
N GLY A 173 25.19 11.02 -6.00
CA GLY A 173 24.79 10.11 -7.08
C GLY A 173 23.28 10.12 -7.36
N ALA A 174 22.47 10.49 -6.37
CA ALA A 174 21.02 10.57 -6.49
C ALA A 174 20.51 12.02 -6.69
N ILE A 175 21.39 12.97 -7.03
CA ILE A 175 20.96 14.33 -7.40
C ILE A 175 20.00 14.22 -8.60
N GLY A 176 18.80 14.78 -8.44
CA GLY A 176 17.69 14.65 -9.37
C GLY A 176 16.54 13.79 -8.84
N LEU A 177 16.74 13.04 -7.75
CA LEU A 177 15.65 12.35 -7.06
C LEU A 177 14.64 13.39 -6.53
N PRO A 178 13.34 13.27 -6.85
CA PRO A 178 12.37 14.31 -6.54
C PRO A 178 12.00 14.28 -5.04
N GLY A 179 11.95 15.46 -4.41
CA GLY A 179 11.73 15.62 -2.96
C GLY A 179 10.34 16.10 -2.55
N ASP A 180 9.46 16.42 -3.50
CA ASP A 180 8.10 16.88 -3.19
C ASP A 180 7.15 15.72 -2.80
N LEU A 181 5.94 16.09 -2.36
CA LEU A 181 4.93 15.15 -1.84
C LEU A 181 3.95 14.63 -2.92
N SER A 182 4.13 15.01 -4.18
CA SER A 182 3.25 14.53 -5.25
C SER A 182 3.36 13.00 -5.41
N SER A 183 2.29 12.41 -5.93
CA SER A 183 2.19 10.96 -6.15
C SER A 183 3.36 10.41 -6.99
N MET A 184 3.65 11.01 -8.15
CA MET A 184 4.75 10.58 -9.02
C MET A 184 6.12 10.73 -8.36
N SER A 185 6.35 11.83 -7.64
CA SER A 185 7.60 12.04 -6.92
C SER A 185 7.79 11.03 -5.80
N ARG A 186 6.73 10.75 -5.03
CA ARG A 186 6.74 9.68 -4.02
C ARG A 186 6.98 8.32 -4.64
N PHE A 187 6.37 8.00 -5.79
CA PHE A 187 6.58 6.72 -6.48
C PHE A 187 8.04 6.51 -6.86
N VAL A 188 8.66 7.50 -7.51
CA VAL A 188 10.08 7.46 -7.88
C VAL A 188 10.95 7.34 -6.64
N ARG A 189 10.68 8.15 -5.61
CA ARG A 189 11.47 8.17 -4.37
C ARG A 189 11.41 6.86 -3.62
N VAL A 190 10.22 6.32 -3.37
CA VAL A 190 10.10 5.05 -2.64
C VAL A 190 10.61 3.87 -3.47
N ALA A 191 10.43 3.87 -4.80
CA ALA A 191 11.02 2.84 -5.67
C ALA A 191 12.54 2.87 -5.60
N PHE A 192 13.18 4.04 -5.75
CA PHE A 192 14.63 4.16 -5.62
C PHE A 192 15.11 3.75 -4.22
N THR A 193 14.47 4.25 -3.16
CA THR A 193 14.83 3.93 -1.77
C THR A 193 14.70 2.43 -1.50
N LYS A 194 13.60 1.80 -1.91
CA LYS A 194 13.35 0.35 -1.74
C LYS A 194 14.41 -0.47 -2.47
N MET A 195 14.61 -0.22 -3.76
CA MET A 195 15.46 -1.04 -4.63
C MET A 195 16.95 -0.98 -4.27
N ASN A 196 17.35 0.01 -3.47
CA ASN A 196 18.72 0.19 -2.99
C ASN A 196 18.85 0.04 -1.46
N SER A 197 17.77 -0.34 -0.76
CA SER A 197 17.79 -0.58 0.67
C SER A 197 18.36 -1.96 0.99
N LEU A 198 19.04 -2.05 2.13
CA LEU A 198 19.58 -3.29 2.68
C LEU A 198 19.15 -3.42 4.13
N SER A 199 18.91 -4.64 4.58
CA SER A 199 18.74 -4.98 5.99
C SER A 199 19.41 -6.32 6.28
N GLU A 200 19.69 -6.58 7.54
CA GLU A 200 20.01 -7.94 7.99
C GLU A 200 18.78 -8.85 7.81
N ASN A 201 19.03 -10.16 7.72
CA ASN A 201 17.99 -11.18 7.56
C ASN A 201 17.29 -11.54 8.89
N ASP A 202 16.96 -10.54 9.69
CA ASP A 202 16.20 -10.68 10.92
C ASP A 202 14.97 -9.77 10.94
N GLU A 203 13.97 -10.14 11.74
CA GLU A 203 12.70 -9.42 11.85
C GLU A 203 12.89 -7.95 12.18
N LYS A 204 13.72 -7.65 13.18
CA LYS A 204 13.86 -6.30 13.72
C LYS A 204 14.49 -5.39 12.69
N SER A 205 15.57 -5.84 12.04
CA SER A 205 16.26 -5.07 11.01
C SER A 205 15.37 -4.89 9.77
N SER A 206 14.65 -5.94 9.35
CA SER A 206 13.77 -5.90 8.18
C SER A 206 12.59 -4.96 8.37
N VAL A 207 11.90 -5.07 9.51
CA VAL A 207 10.78 -4.17 9.87
C VAL A 207 11.30 -2.74 10.02
N SER A 208 12.44 -2.53 10.68
CA SER A 208 13.04 -1.19 10.80
C SER A 208 13.33 -0.57 9.43
N GLN A 209 13.94 -1.34 8.51
CA GLN A 209 14.25 -0.86 7.17
C GLN A 209 12.98 -0.54 6.38
N PHE A 210 11.93 -1.35 6.51
CA PHE A 210 10.64 -1.10 5.86
C PHE A 210 10.04 0.25 6.30
N PHE A 211 10.05 0.54 7.60
CA PHE A 211 9.59 1.84 8.11
C PHE A 211 10.48 3.00 7.67
N HIS A 212 11.79 2.81 7.50
CA HIS A 212 12.67 3.84 6.91
C HIS A 212 12.37 4.09 5.42
N ILE A 213 12.08 3.04 4.65
CA ILE A 213 11.67 3.17 3.24
C ILE A 213 10.40 4.01 3.15
N LEU A 214 9.37 3.69 3.93
CA LEU A 214 8.12 4.46 3.92
C LEU A 214 8.28 5.86 4.54
N GLY A 215 9.18 6.03 5.51
CA GLY A 215 9.55 7.33 6.05
C GLY A 215 10.14 8.27 4.99
N SER A 216 10.74 7.75 3.92
CA SER A 216 11.21 8.59 2.80
C SER A 216 10.08 9.30 2.05
N VAL A 217 8.84 8.84 2.17
CA VAL A 217 7.67 9.37 1.44
C VAL A 217 6.50 9.73 2.35
N GLU A 218 6.70 9.76 3.67
CA GLU A 218 5.67 10.19 4.61
C GLU A 218 5.34 11.68 4.41
N GLN A 219 4.08 12.04 4.67
CA GLN A 219 3.60 13.42 4.53
C GLN A 219 3.54 14.08 5.91
N GLN A 220 4.35 15.11 6.10
CA GLN A 220 4.44 15.88 7.34
C GLN A 220 3.31 16.92 7.41
N ARG A 221 2.71 17.07 8.59
CA ARG A 221 1.69 18.09 8.87
C ARG A 221 2.25 19.48 8.54
N GLY A 222 1.56 20.19 7.64
CA GLY A 222 1.96 21.51 7.15
C GLY A 222 2.56 21.52 5.75
N CYS A 223 3.03 20.39 5.23
CA CYS A 223 3.74 20.32 3.94
C CYS A 223 2.83 20.07 2.73
N CYS A 224 1.60 19.57 2.94
CA CYS A 224 0.59 19.38 1.90
C CYS A 224 -0.75 19.95 2.38
N ARG A 225 -1.14 21.13 1.88
CA ARG A 225 -2.41 21.78 2.26
C ARG A 225 -3.54 21.31 1.36
N LEU A 226 -4.66 20.94 1.99
CA LEU A 226 -5.93 20.60 1.35
C LEU A 226 -6.89 21.80 1.37
N ALA A 227 -8.12 21.60 0.87
CA ALA A 227 -9.19 22.56 1.07
C ALA A 227 -9.50 22.80 2.56
N ASP A 228 -10.13 23.93 2.87
CA ASP A 228 -10.63 24.29 4.21
C ASP A 228 -9.57 24.32 5.32
N GLY A 229 -8.31 24.62 4.97
CA GLY A 229 -7.21 24.74 5.94
C GLY A 229 -6.75 23.41 6.53
N LYS A 230 -7.20 22.28 6.00
CA LYS A 230 -6.73 20.93 6.38
C LYS A 230 -5.39 20.63 5.73
N TYR A 231 -4.69 19.63 6.25
CA TYR A 231 -3.42 19.15 5.71
C TYR A 231 -3.48 17.65 5.51
N GLU A 232 -2.90 17.18 4.41
CA GLU A 232 -2.67 15.76 4.19
C GLU A 232 -1.47 15.31 5.03
N ILE A 233 -1.63 14.20 5.74
CA ILE A 233 -0.59 13.61 6.60
C ILE A 233 -0.57 12.10 6.45
N SER A 234 0.57 11.49 6.75
CA SER A 234 0.65 10.03 6.94
C SER A 234 0.04 9.64 8.28
N ILE A 235 -1.27 9.38 8.31
CA ILE A 235 -2.03 9.06 9.54
C ILE A 235 -1.42 7.86 10.29
N TYR A 236 -1.07 6.81 9.54
CA TYR A 236 -0.34 5.65 10.02
C TYR A 236 0.59 5.11 8.94
N THR A 237 1.47 4.20 9.34
CA THR A 237 2.31 3.39 8.44
C THR A 237 2.24 1.96 8.92
N SER A 238 2.00 1.01 8.02
CA SER A 238 1.95 -0.43 8.33
C SER A 238 3.04 -1.22 7.61
N CYS A 239 3.42 -2.34 8.20
CA CYS A 239 4.34 -3.32 7.65
C CYS A 239 3.83 -4.72 8.02
N CYS A 240 3.55 -5.55 7.03
CA CYS A 240 3.06 -6.91 7.26
C CYS A 240 4.21 -7.90 7.08
N ASN A 241 4.55 -8.65 8.13
CA ASN A 241 5.29 -9.89 7.96
C ASN A 241 4.32 -11.00 7.58
N ALA A 242 4.22 -11.25 6.28
CA ALA A 242 3.28 -12.19 5.69
C ALA A 242 3.61 -13.66 6.02
N ASP A 243 4.89 -14.00 6.19
CA ASP A 243 5.30 -15.37 6.54
C ASP A 243 4.94 -15.71 7.99
N ARG A 244 4.85 -14.71 8.86
CA ARG A 244 4.58 -14.89 10.30
C ARG A 244 3.18 -14.46 10.73
N GLY A 245 2.38 -13.86 9.84
CA GLY A 245 1.06 -13.34 10.18
C GLY A 245 1.10 -12.18 11.19
N ILE A 246 2.15 -11.34 11.15
CA ILE A 246 2.31 -10.21 12.07
C ILE A 246 2.10 -8.89 11.30
N TYR A 247 1.23 -8.04 11.82
CA TYR A 247 0.96 -6.70 11.30
C TYR A 247 1.57 -5.68 12.25
N TYR A 248 2.60 -5.01 11.78
CA TYR A 248 3.25 -3.91 12.46
C TYR A 248 2.67 -2.58 12.01
N TYR A 249 2.53 -1.62 12.92
CA TYR A 249 2.15 -0.26 12.59
C TYR A 249 2.79 0.77 13.51
N LYS A 250 2.90 2.01 13.02
CA LYS A 250 3.08 3.22 13.83
C LYS A 250 2.04 4.26 13.39
N THR A 251 1.68 5.21 14.24
CA THR A 251 0.79 6.32 13.88
C THR A 251 1.57 7.63 13.77
N TYR A 252 0.92 8.69 13.30
CA TYR A 252 1.57 10.00 13.19
C TYR A 252 2.12 10.53 14.53
N ASP A 253 1.34 10.38 15.62
CA ASP A 253 1.68 10.90 16.95
C ASP A 253 2.22 9.80 17.91
N ASN A 254 2.21 8.52 17.51
CA ASN A 254 2.90 7.43 18.20
C ASN A 254 3.95 6.78 17.29
N TYR A 255 5.21 7.13 17.54
CA TYR A 255 6.36 6.67 16.77
C TYR A 255 6.84 5.25 17.13
N SER A 256 6.26 4.61 18.15
CA SER A 256 6.62 3.23 18.50
C SER A 256 5.94 2.25 17.54
N ILE A 257 6.73 1.31 17.01
CA ILE A 257 6.20 0.22 16.20
C ILE A 257 5.46 -0.76 17.12
N VAL A 258 4.16 -0.93 16.88
CA VAL A 258 3.28 -1.87 17.57
C VAL A 258 3.00 -3.05 16.65
N GLY A 259 3.06 -4.28 17.17
CA GLY A 259 2.75 -5.49 16.41
C GLY A 259 1.49 -6.18 16.93
N VAL A 260 0.65 -6.66 16.01
CA VAL A 260 -0.45 -7.59 16.27
C VAL A 260 -0.13 -8.88 15.54
N ASP A 261 -0.28 -10.04 16.19
CA ASP A 261 0.06 -11.36 15.64
C ASP A 261 -1.22 -12.19 15.57
N MET A 262 -1.69 -12.51 14.36
CA MET A 262 -2.95 -13.27 14.18
C MET A 262 -2.90 -14.64 14.86
N ASN A 263 -1.72 -15.25 14.95
CA ASN A 263 -1.57 -16.59 15.50
C ASN A 263 -1.70 -16.64 17.02
N ARG A 264 -1.92 -15.48 17.67
CA ARG A 264 -2.26 -15.39 19.10
C ARG A 264 -3.77 -15.41 19.35
N GLU A 265 -4.57 -15.41 18.30
CA GLU A 265 -6.03 -15.42 18.37
C GLU A 265 -6.61 -16.74 17.85
N ASP A 266 -7.90 -16.98 18.13
CA ASP A 266 -8.62 -18.11 17.54
C ASP A 266 -9.04 -17.80 16.10
N LEU A 267 -8.26 -18.30 15.15
CA LEU A 267 -8.49 -18.10 13.71
C LEU A 267 -9.76 -18.80 13.19
N ASN A 268 -10.36 -19.72 13.97
CA ASN A 268 -11.63 -20.36 13.64
C ASN A 268 -12.82 -19.76 14.42
N GLY A 269 -12.60 -18.64 15.12
CA GLY A 269 -13.65 -17.94 15.85
C GLY A 269 -14.72 -17.33 14.93
N GLU A 270 -15.92 -17.12 15.49
CA GLU A 270 -17.07 -16.59 14.74
C GLU A 270 -17.23 -15.06 14.84
N ALA A 271 -16.43 -14.41 15.69
CA ALA A 271 -16.55 -12.99 16.00
C ALA A 271 -15.35 -12.19 15.49
N LEU A 272 -15.62 -10.96 15.01
CA LEU A 272 -14.58 -10.00 14.65
C LEU A 272 -13.77 -9.60 15.88
N ILE A 273 -12.45 -9.78 15.80
CA ILE A 273 -11.50 -9.31 16.81
C ILE A 273 -10.98 -7.94 16.36
N SER A 274 -11.03 -6.94 17.24
CA SER A 274 -10.56 -5.60 16.93
C SER A 274 -9.70 -5.04 18.06
N TYR A 275 -8.59 -4.41 17.67
CA TYR A 275 -7.72 -3.66 18.58
C TYR A 275 -7.80 -2.19 18.23
N LYS A 276 -8.02 -1.35 19.25
CA LYS A 276 -7.97 0.10 19.08
C LYS A 276 -6.54 0.52 18.72
N LEU A 277 -6.38 1.39 17.72
CA LEU A 277 -5.06 1.95 17.40
C LEU A 277 -4.47 2.65 18.62
N MET A 278 -3.19 2.38 18.88
CA MET A 278 -2.41 3.13 19.86
C MET A 278 -1.93 4.43 19.22
N THR A 279 -2.72 5.51 19.36
CA THR A 279 -2.43 6.82 18.74
C THR A 279 -1.59 7.74 19.60
N ASP A 280 -1.76 7.68 20.91
CA ASP A 280 -1.12 8.58 21.87
C ASP A 280 -0.21 7.77 22.78
N LYS A 281 1.11 7.90 22.61
CA LYS A 281 2.10 7.33 23.52
C LYS A 281 2.86 8.45 24.22
N ALA A 282 2.97 8.36 25.54
CA ALA A 282 3.81 9.28 26.29
C ALA A 282 5.28 9.15 25.84
N LEU A 283 6.01 10.27 25.84
CA LEU A 283 7.45 10.26 25.63
C LEU A 283 8.11 9.49 26.78
N GLU A 284 8.97 8.53 26.44
CA GLU A 284 9.79 7.83 27.42
C GLU A 284 10.93 8.75 27.87
N ILE A 285 11.00 9.06 29.17
CA ILE A 285 12.08 9.81 29.79
C ILE A 285 13.01 8.78 30.43
N GLN A 286 14.27 8.72 29.99
CA GLN A 286 15.21 7.67 30.37
C GLN A 286 15.75 7.80 31.80
N ASN A 287 15.62 8.97 32.43
CA ASN A 287 16.21 9.31 33.72
C ASN A 287 15.19 9.45 34.85
#